data_AF-A0A3L7QNC2-F1
#
_entry.id   AF-A0A3L7QNC2-F1
#
_cell.length_a   1.000
_cell.length_b   1.000
_cell.length_c   1.000
_cell.angle_alpha   90.00
_cell.angle_beta   90.00
_cell.angle_gamma   90.00
#
_symmetry.space_group_name_H-M   'P 1'
#
loop_
_entity.id
_entity.type
_entity.pdbx_description
1 polymer ?
#
loop_
_entity_poly.entity_id
_entity_poly.type
_entity_poly.pdbx_seq_one_letter_code
_entity_poly.pdbx_strand_id
1 'polypeptide(L)'
;MELKMKRLKYPDVADEATLKERFVVQFVSNGPTDRGWEGNYLKCPECGIFIRKGGGNKGCPCGNIFVDSDMFRVSVRSSCESTVETYQVDPR
;
A
#
# COMPACT_ATOMS: atom_id res chain seq x y z
N MET A 1 27.74 22.53 -1.92
CA MET A 1 27.45 21.09 -1.73
C MET A 1 25.93 20.94 -1.69
N GLU A 2 25.32 20.70 -2.84
CA GLU A 2 23.88 20.45 -2.92
C GLU A 2 23.62 19.03 -2.42
N LEU A 3 23.04 18.91 -1.23
CA LEU A 3 22.44 17.66 -0.75
C LEU A 3 21.33 17.29 -1.73
N LYS A 4 21.66 16.51 -2.76
CA LYS A 4 20.69 15.78 -3.57
C LYS A 4 19.93 14.88 -2.61
N MET A 5 18.81 15.39 -2.08
CA MET A 5 17.81 14.58 -1.41
C MET A 5 17.40 13.53 -2.43
N LYS A 6 18.01 12.34 -2.34
CA LYS A 6 17.57 11.17 -3.10
C LYS A 6 16.11 11.02 -2.73
N ARG A 7 15.20 11.40 -3.62
CA ARG A 7 13.76 11.19 -3.43
C ARG A 7 13.60 9.72 -3.06
N LEU A 8 13.28 9.45 -1.80
CA LEU A 8 13.04 8.10 -1.32
C LEU A 8 11.91 7.53 -2.17
N LYS A 9 12.26 6.58 -3.05
CA LYS A 9 11.30 5.96 -3.94
C LYS A 9 10.53 4.93 -3.12
N TYR A 10 9.26 5.22 -2.86
CA TYR A 10 8.33 4.29 -2.24
C TYR A 10 8.23 3.01 -3.10
N PRO A 11 8.49 1.83 -2.55
CA PRO A 11 8.40 0.58 -3.30
C PRO A 11 6.94 0.30 -3.67
N ASP A 12 6.64 -0.06 -4.91
CA ASP A 12 5.25 -0.30 -5.32
C ASP A 12 4.65 -1.55 -4.66
N VAL A 13 5.49 -2.53 -4.32
CA VAL A 13 5.14 -3.74 -3.59
C VAL A 13 6.27 -4.04 -2.61
N ALA A 14 5.95 -4.29 -1.35
CA ALA A 14 6.92 -4.62 -0.31
C ALA A 14 6.29 -5.46 0.81
N ASP A 15 7.11 -6.23 1.53
CA ASP A 15 6.72 -6.81 2.80
C ASP A 15 6.86 -5.80 3.96
N GLU A 16 6.33 -6.17 5.13
CA GLU A 16 6.33 -5.30 6.30
C GLU A 16 7.74 -4.91 6.76
N ALA A 17 8.69 -5.85 6.75
CA ALA A 17 10.04 -5.63 7.24
C ALA A 17 10.77 -4.64 6.34
N THR A 18 10.65 -4.81 5.02
CA THR A 18 11.20 -3.89 4.02
C THR A 18 10.65 -2.46 4.17
N LEU A 19 9.34 -2.32 4.44
CA LEU A 19 8.76 -1.00 4.68
C LEU A 19 9.25 -0.39 6.01
N LYS A 20 9.23 -1.15 7.10
CA LYS A 20 9.65 -0.68 8.43
C LYS A 20 11.14 -0.35 8.52
N GLU A 21 11.98 -0.94 7.67
CA GLU A 21 13.41 -0.61 7.57
C GLU A 21 13.62 0.86 7.13
N ARG A 22 12.81 1.34 6.19
CA ARG A 22 13.03 2.61 5.48
C ARG A 22 12.00 3.69 5.79
N PHE A 23 10.85 3.30 6.33
CA PHE A 23 9.70 4.16 6.54
C PHE A 23 9.10 3.93 7.93
N VAL A 24 8.43 4.95 8.46
CA VAL A 24 7.50 4.80 9.57
C VAL A 24 6.19 4.29 8.97
N VAL A 25 5.70 3.15 9.44
CA VAL A 25 4.48 2.52 8.95
C VAL A 25 3.40 2.67 10.01
N GLN A 26 2.33 3.39 9.69
CA GLN A 26 1.21 3.67 10.59
C GLN A 26 -0.08 3.10 10.01
N PHE A 27 -0.78 2.31 10.81
CA PHE A 27 -2.12 1.82 10.47
C PHE A 27 -3.11 2.99 10.40
N VAL A 28 -3.98 2.98 9.38
CA VAL A 28 -4.98 4.03 9.16
C VAL A 28 -6.39 3.48 9.36
N SER A 29 -6.78 2.48 8.58
CA SER A 29 -8.13 1.92 8.63
C SER A 29 -8.19 0.50 8.09
N ASN A 30 -9.33 -0.18 8.32
CA ASN A 30 -9.65 -1.43 7.65
C ASN A 30 -10.63 -1.17 6.51
N GLY A 31 -10.27 -1.59 5.31
CA GLY A 31 -11.04 -1.43 4.09
C GLY A 31 -11.17 0.02 3.61
N PRO A 32 -12.09 0.25 2.65
CA PRO A 32 -12.48 1.59 2.27
C PRO A 32 -13.38 2.22 3.35
N THR A 33 -13.18 3.50 3.60
CA THR A 33 -14.05 4.32 4.44
C THR A 33 -15.12 5.02 3.58
N ASP A 34 -15.94 5.88 4.19
CA ASP A 34 -16.88 6.77 3.49
C ASP A 34 -16.17 7.71 2.49
N ARG A 35 -14.85 7.92 2.67
CA ARG A 35 -13.99 8.70 1.77
C ARG A 35 -13.20 7.83 0.79
N GLY A 36 -13.44 6.52 0.79
CA GLY A 36 -12.71 5.51 0.02
C GLY A 36 -11.50 4.95 0.78
N TRP A 37 -10.60 4.32 0.03
CA TRP A 37 -9.37 3.73 0.57
C TRP A 37 -8.44 4.83 1.07
N GLU A 38 -8.12 4.84 2.36
CA GLU A 38 -7.20 5.81 2.95
C GLU A 38 -5.76 5.28 3.00
N GLY A 39 -4.77 6.13 3.31
CA GLY A 39 -3.36 5.76 3.37
C GLY A 39 -2.65 5.58 2.02
N ASN A 40 -1.37 5.25 2.08
CA ASN A 40 -0.47 5.08 0.93
C ASN A 40 -0.34 3.61 0.50
N TYR A 41 -0.58 2.67 1.41
CA TYR A 41 -0.40 1.24 1.19
C TYR A 41 -1.61 0.44 1.65
N LEU A 42 -1.83 -0.69 0.98
CA LEU A 42 -2.86 -1.68 1.28
C LEU A 42 -2.15 -2.99 1.61
N LYS A 43 -2.44 -3.58 2.76
CA LYS A 43 -1.87 -4.87 3.14
C LYS A 43 -2.85 -5.97 2.80
N CYS A 44 -2.37 -6.94 2.03
CA CYS A 44 -3.15 -8.10 1.65
C CYS A 44 -3.39 -9.02 2.86
N PRO A 45 -4.64 -9.32 3.24
CA PRO A 45 -4.93 -10.22 4.36
C PRO A 45 -4.51 -11.66 4.08
N GLU A 46 -4.35 -12.04 2.81
CA GLU A 46 -4.00 -13.41 2.42
C GLU A 46 -2.48 -13.66 2.46
N CYS A 47 -1.70 -12.74 1.88
CA CYS A 47 -0.25 -12.93 1.74
C CYS A 47 0.59 -11.94 2.56
N GLY A 48 -0.03 -11.01 3.31
CA GLY A 48 0.64 -10.04 4.18
C GLY A 48 1.46 -8.96 3.45
N ILE A 49 1.46 -8.96 2.12
CA ILE A 49 2.22 -8.01 1.30
C ILE A 49 1.52 -6.66 1.24
N PHE A 50 2.31 -5.59 1.27
CA PHE A 50 1.86 -4.21 1.13
C PHE A 50 1.96 -3.78 -0.33
N ILE A 51 0.85 -3.29 -0.89
CA ILE A 51 0.74 -2.74 -2.24
C ILE A 51 0.58 -1.23 -2.12
N ARG A 52 1.39 -0.46 -2.84
CA ARG A 52 1.30 0.99 -2.86
C ARG A 52 0.09 1.45 -3.67
N LYS A 53 -0.75 2.26 -3.06
CA LYS A 53 -1.80 3.02 -3.74
C LYS A 53 -1.15 4.16 -4.51
N GLY A 54 -1.26 4.14 -5.84
CA GLY A 54 -0.70 5.18 -6.71
C GLY A 54 0.63 4.86 -7.40
N GLY A 55 1.06 3.59 -7.39
CA GLY A 55 2.24 3.09 -8.12
C GLY A 55 1.96 2.63 -9.57
N GLY A 56 0.75 2.89 -10.09
CA GLY A 56 0.24 2.33 -11.35
C GLY A 56 -0.42 0.96 -11.17
N ASN A 57 -0.53 0.19 -12.26
CA ASN A 57 -1.22 -1.10 -12.28
C ASN A 57 -0.46 -2.18 -11.51
N LYS A 58 -0.86 -2.45 -10.25
CA LYS A 58 -0.12 -3.34 -9.34
C LYS A 58 -1.06 -4.22 -8.55
N GLY A 59 -0.70 -5.48 -8.41
CA GLY A 59 -1.39 -6.43 -7.55
C GLY A 59 -0.42 -7.13 -6.60
N CYS A 60 -0.95 -7.66 -5.51
CA CYS A 60 -0.17 -8.55 -4.66
C CYS A 60 0.13 -9.89 -5.39
N PRO A 61 1.18 -10.62 -4.97
CA PRO A 61 1.55 -11.89 -5.59
C PRO A 61 0.44 -12.95 -5.59
N CYS A 62 -0.42 -12.99 -4.57
CA CYS A 62 -1.54 -13.93 -4.50
C CYS A 62 -2.75 -13.50 -5.36
N GLY A 63 -2.72 -12.32 -5.98
CA GLY A 63 -3.80 -11.81 -6.83
C GLY A 63 -5.08 -11.40 -6.08
N ASN A 64 -5.08 -11.40 -4.75
CA ASN A 64 -6.24 -11.00 -3.96
C ASN A 64 -6.53 -9.49 -4.07
N ILE A 65 -5.51 -8.63 -3.94
CA ILE A 65 -5.60 -7.18 -4.11
C ILE A 65 -5.00 -6.75 -5.44
N PHE A 66 -5.72 -5.87 -6.14
CA PHE A 66 -5.28 -5.23 -7.38
C PHE A 66 -5.63 -3.74 -7.37
N VAL A 67 -4.67 -2.89 -7.70
CA VAL A 67 -4.81 -1.44 -7.80
C VAL A 67 -4.63 -1.05 -9.27
N ASP A 68 -5.66 -0.44 -9.84
CA ASP A 68 -5.69 -0.09 -11.26
C ASP A 68 -4.75 1.09 -11.61
N SER A 69 -4.45 1.24 -12.90
CA SER A 69 -3.55 2.28 -13.46
C SER A 69 -4.03 3.70 -13.19
N ASP A 70 -5.34 3.91 -13.14
CA ASP A 70 -5.92 5.20 -12.76
C ASP A 70 -5.78 5.50 -11.26
N MET A 71 -5.25 4.57 -10.46
CA MET A 71 -4.96 4.73 -9.02
C MET A 71 -6.18 4.93 -8.11
N PHE A 72 -7.40 4.93 -8.66
CA PHE A 72 -8.65 5.15 -7.92
C PHE A 72 -9.45 3.88 -7.63
N ARG A 73 -9.14 2.77 -8.31
CA ARG A 73 -9.87 1.50 -8.15
C ARG A 73 -8.99 0.44 -7.51
N VAL A 74 -9.42 -0.02 -6.34
CA VAL A 74 -8.88 -1.18 -5.65
C VAL A 74 -9.90 -2.29 -5.83
N SER A 75 -9.46 -3.46 -6.29
CA SER A 75 -10.27 -4.67 -6.38
C SER A 75 -9.74 -5.69 -5.38
N VAL A 76 -10.64 -6.27 -4.58
CA VAL A 76 -10.33 -7.37 -3.66
C VAL A 76 -11.14 -8.60 -4.09
N ARG A 77 -10.46 -9.72 -4.37
CA ARG A 77 -11.08 -10.91 -4.99
C ARG A 77 -11.50 -12.00 -4.02
N SER A 78 -10.58 -12.42 -3.15
CA SER A 78 -10.77 -13.60 -2.29
C SER A 78 -11.33 -13.25 -0.91
N SER A 79 -11.22 -11.98 -0.51
CA SER A 79 -11.55 -11.51 0.84
C SER A 79 -12.47 -10.29 0.79
N CYS A 80 -13.19 -10.03 1.89
CA CYS A 80 -13.99 -8.82 2.00
C CYS A 80 -13.08 -7.59 2.02
N GLU A 81 -13.45 -6.51 1.33
CA GLU A 81 -12.66 -5.27 1.30
C GLU A 81 -12.39 -4.74 2.71
N SER A 82 -13.34 -4.89 3.63
CA SER A 82 -13.22 -4.53 5.06
C SER A 82 -12.13 -5.28 5.84
N THR A 83 -11.52 -6.31 5.27
CA THR A 83 -10.41 -7.06 5.89
C THR A 83 -9.03 -6.61 5.42
N VAL A 84 -8.98 -5.75 4.40
CA VAL A 84 -7.72 -5.18 3.90
C VAL A 84 -7.31 -4.03 4.80
N GLU A 85 -6.17 -4.18 5.46
CA GLU A 85 -5.63 -3.12 6.30
C GLU A 85 -4.98 -2.03 5.44
N THR A 86 -5.23 -0.76 5.73
CA THR A 86 -4.63 0.39 5.06
C THR A 86 -3.59 1.07 5.95
N TYR A 87 -2.51 1.53 5.34
CA TYR A 87 -1.37 2.09 6.05
C TYR A 87 -0.89 3.38 5.41
N GLN A 88 -0.59 4.36 6.24
CA GLN A 88 0.20 5.54 5.90
C GLN A 88 1.67 5.19 6.11
N VAL A 89 2.51 5.59 5.16
CA VAL A 89 3.96 5.45 5.32
C VAL A 89 4.65 6.77 5.04
N ASP A 90 5.58 7.12 5.91
CA ASP A 90 6.36 8.35 5.86
C ASP A 90 7.86 8.02 5.93
N PRO A 91 8.71 8.77 5.23
CA PRO A 91 10.15 8.54 5.25
C PRO A 91 10.67 8.79 6.67
N ARG A 92 11.53 7.89 7.13
CA ARG A 92 12.26 8.07 8.39
C ARG A 92 13.32 9.16 8.27
#